data_AF-A0A2V7WNK3-F1
#
_entry.id   AF-A0A2V7WNK3-F1
#
_cell.length_a   1.000
_cell.length_b   1.000
_cell.length_c   1.000
_cell.angle_alpha   90.00
_cell.angle_beta   90.00
_cell.angle_gamma   90.00
#
_symmetry.space_group_name_H-M   'P 1'
#
loop_
_entity.id
_entity.type
_entity.pdbx_description
1 polymer ?
#
loop_
_entity_poly.entity_id
_entity_poly.type
_entity_poly.pdbx_seq_one_letter_code
_entity_poly.pdbx_strand_id
1 'polypeptide(L)'
;MTGNSLANAMGIELYNQGFRTFEVPATQELTPKALQSLARGGVDGVLVVSTTGRKYDALPESASVRLVRTQTGETVAAFTWSNPVSSGVPGTPADKTVRKKLTDVARELVQTLLQTVPKPPAA
;
A
#
# COMPACT_ATOMS: atom_id res chain seq x y z
N MET A 1 16.85 -1.74 7.81
CA MET A 1 15.88 -2.00 6.73
C MET A 1 14.53 -1.45 7.19
N THR A 2 14.20 -0.22 6.82
CA THR A 2 12.91 0.41 7.16
C THR A 2 12.28 0.94 5.88
N GLY A 3 11.89 0.01 5.02
CA GLY A 3 10.92 0.24 3.97
C GLY A 3 9.93 -0.91 4.11
N ASN A 4 8.65 -0.59 4.31
CA ASN A 4 7.60 -1.60 4.41
C ASN A 4 7.68 -2.48 3.14
N SER A 5 8.02 -3.76 3.29
CA SER A 5 8.24 -4.68 2.14
C SER A 5 7.01 -4.75 1.23
N LEU A 6 5.81 -4.58 1.82
CA LEU A 6 4.56 -4.48 1.08
C LEU A 6 4.46 -3.18 0.29
N ALA A 7 4.88 -2.04 0.85
CA ALA A 7 4.87 -0.76 0.12
C ALA A 7 5.75 -0.83 -1.14
N ASN A 8 6.94 -1.42 -1.01
CA ASN A 8 7.82 -1.62 -2.16
C ASN A 8 7.20 -2.55 -3.21
N ALA A 9 6.64 -3.69 -2.78
CA ALA A 9 5.98 -4.63 -3.68
C ALA A 9 4.78 -3.98 -4.41
N MET A 10 3.97 -3.17 -3.70
CA MET A 10 2.89 -2.40 -4.32
C MET A 10 3.42 -1.34 -5.30
N GLY A 11 4.55 -0.70 -4.99
CA GLY A 11 5.20 0.26 -5.89
C GLY A 11 5.66 -0.37 -7.21
N ILE A 12 6.15 -1.61 -7.17
CA ILE A 12 6.48 -2.41 -8.37
C ILE A 12 5.22 -2.75 -9.16
N GLU A 13 4.16 -3.21 -8.49
CA GLU A 13 2.91 -3.56 -9.17
C GLU A 13 2.25 -2.33 -9.81
N LEU A 14 2.27 -1.16 -9.16
CA LEU A 14 1.84 0.11 -9.75
C LEU A 14 2.70 0.51 -10.96
N TYR A 15 4.02 0.34 -10.88
CA TYR A 15 4.90 0.56 -12.02
C TYR A 15 4.52 -0.32 -13.21
N ASN A 16 4.23 -1.61 -12.96
CA ASN A 16 3.77 -2.55 -13.99
C ASN A 16 2.39 -2.16 -14.59
N GLN A 17 1.58 -1.38 -13.87
CA GLN A 17 0.32 -0.80 -14.35
C GLN A 17 0.51 0.55 -15.06
N GLY A 18 1.75 1.00 -15.29
CA GLY A 18 2.06 2.23 -16.01
C GLY A 18 2.19 3.49 -15.15
N PHE A 19 2.13 3.37 -13.82
CA PHE A 19 2.34 4.50 -12.92
C PHE A 19 3.82 4.79 -12.73
N ARG A 20 4.17 6.07 -12.53
CA ARG A 20 5.51 6.46 -12.08
C ARG A 20 5.54 6.41 -10.56
N THR A 21 6.38 5.55 -9.99
CA THR A 21 6.52 5.39 -8.54
C THR A 21 7.93 5.77 -8.11
N PHE A 22 8.05 6.30 -6.90
CA PHE A 22 9.31 6.56 -6.23
C PHE A 22 9.09 6.44 -4.72
N GLU A 23 10.16 6.12 -4.00
CA GLU A 23 10.08 5.94 -2.56
C GLU A 23 10.09 7.31 -1.85
N VAL A 24 9.14 7.49 -0.95
CA VAL A 24 9.13 8.60 0.00
C VAL A 24 9.59 8.03 1.35
N PRO A 25 10.58 8.64 2.03
CA PRO A 25 11.04 8.15 3.33
C PRO A 25 9.88 8.00 4.32
N ALA A 26 9.84 6.91 5.08
CA ALA A 26 8.77 6.68 6.06
C ALA A 26 8.68 7.76 7.15
N THR A 27 9.76 8.52 7.37
CA THR A 27 9.81 9.67 8.29
C THR A 27 9.24 10.96 7.68
N GLN A 28 8.86 10.95 6.40
CA GLN A 28 8.29 12.11 5.74
C GLN A 28 6.90 12.38 6.31
N GLU A 29 6.76 13.51 7.00
CA GLU A 29 5.44 13.99 7.38
C GLU A 29 4.67 14.47 6.15
N LEU A 30 3.39 14.08 6.07
CA LEU A 30 2.45 14.51 5.03
C LEU A 30 1.72 15.78 5.45
N THR A 31 2.45 16.79 5.90
CA THR A 31 1.90 18.11 6.19
C THR A 31 1.40 18.79 4.91
N PRO A 32 0.48 19.76 4.98
CA PRO A 32 0.03 20.50 3.79
C PRO A 32 1.18 21.09 2.98
N LYS A 33 2.21 21.62 3.65
CA LYS A 33 3.42 22.16 3.00
C LYS A 33 4.22 21.07 2.26
N ALA A 34 4.39 19.90 2.87
CA ALA A 34 5.09 18.78 2.24
C ALA A 34 4.32 18.25 1.02
N LEU A 35 3.02 18.07 1.15
CA LEU A 35 2.14 17.65 0.06
C LEU A 35 2.17 18.65 -1.11
N GLN A 36 2.15 19.95 -0.81
CA GLN A 36 2.27 20.98 -1.85
C GLN A 36 3.65 20.96 -2.54
N SER A 37 4.72 20.66 -1.82
CA SER A 37 6.05 20.48 -2.42
C SER A 37 6.10 19.28 -3.37
N LEU A 38 5.48 18.16 -2.98
CA LEU A 38 5.35 16.98 -3.82
C LEU A 38 4.51 17.28 -5.08
N ALA A 39 3.37 17.98 -4.91
CA ALA A 39 2.54 18.42 -6.03
C ALA A 39 3.32 19.28 -7.03
N ARG A 40 4.13 20.24 -6.56
CA ARG A 40 5.00 21.07 -7.41
C ARG A 40 6.08 20.26 -8.13
N GLY A 41 6.50 19.14 -7.55
CA GLY A 41 7.41 18.17 -8.18
C GLY A 41 6.74 17.24 -9.19
N GLY A 42 5.45 17.41 -9.47
CA GLY A 42 4.70 16.56 -10.41
C GLY A 42 4.22 15.24 -9.81
N VAL A 43 4.11 15.15 -8.48
CA VAL A 43 3.60 13.97 -7.78
C VAL A 43 2.11 14.13 -7.57
N ASP A 44 1.28 13.27 -8.15
CA ASP A 44 -0.19 13.38 -8.06
C ASP A 44 -0.76 12.85 -6.73
N GLY A 45 -0.11 11.84 -6.16
CA GLY A 45 -0.58 11.18 -4.94
C GLY A 45 0.53 10.50 -4.15
N VAL A 46 0.30 10.34 -2.86
CA VAL A 46 1.16 9.60 -1.93
C VAL A 46 0.40 8.37 -1.44
N LEU A 47 0.99 7.20 -1.67
CA LEU A 47 0.48 5.94 -1.13
C LEU A 47 1.10 5.68 0.24
N VAL A 48 0.28 5.69 1.28
CA VAL A 48 0.67 5.34 2.65
C VAL A 48 0.28 3.89 2.90
N VAL A 49 1.26 3.05 3.22
CA VAL A 49 1.07 1.63 3.50
C VAL A 49 1.62 1.32 4.89
N SER A 50 0.74 0.93 5.80
CA SER A 50 1.08 0.47 7.14
C SER A 50 0.79 -1.01 7.25
N THR A 51 1.72 -1.78 7.80
CA THR A 51 1.55 -3.23 8.01
C THR A 51 1.74 -3.60 9.46
N THR A 52 0.97 -4.56 9.94
CA THR A 52 1.26 -5.25 11.20
C THR A 52 1.58 -6.71 10.93
N GLY A 53 2.49 -7.27 11.71
CA GLY A 53 2.89 -8.66 11.60
C GLY A 53 3.76 -9.10 12.79
N ARG A 54 3.99 -10.40 12.89
CA ARG A 54 4.89 -10.98 13.91
C ARG A 54 6.34 -10.63 13.59
N LYS A 55 7.12 -10.35 14.64
CA LYS A 55 8.55 -9.97 14.54
C LYS A 55 9.44 -10.95 13.76
N TYR A 56 8.98 -12.19 13.55
CA TYR A 56 9.74 -13.26 12.90
C TYR A 56 9.18 -13.66 11.54
N ASP A 57 8.11 -13.02 11.07
CA ASP A 57 7.48 -13.34 9.80
C ASP A 57 7.73 -12.24 8.75
N ALA A 58 8.15 -12.65 7.56
CA ALA A 58 8.38 -11.74 6.45
C ALA A 58 7.06 -11.29 5.78
N LEU A 59 5.95 -11.97 6.07
CA LEU A 59 4.64 -11.67 5.52
C LEU A 59 3.82 -10.83 6.51
N PRO A 60 3.16 -9.75 6.04
CA PRO A 60 2.22 -9.01 6.87
C PRO A 60 1.03 -9.90 7.27
N GLU A 61 0.54 -9.72 8.49
CA GLU A 61 -0.73 -10.29 8.96
C GLU A 61 -1.91 -9.42 8.53
N SER A 62 -1.72 -8.09 8.56
CA SER A 62 -2.68 -7.14 8.03
C SER A 62 -1.98 -5.87 7.55
N ALA A 63 -2.70 -5.09 6.76
CA ALA A 63 -2.25 -3.84 6.21
C ALA A 63 -3.38 -2.80 6.18
N SER A 64 -3.01 -1.52 6.25
CA SER A 64 -3.85 -0.41 5.85
C SER A 64 -3.19 0.35 4.72
N VAL A 65 -3.99 0.68 3.71
CA VAL A 65 -3.55 1.39 2.50
C VAL A 65 -4.37 2.67 2.39
N ARG A 66 -3.70 3.79 2.14
CA ARG A 66 -4.33 5.09 1.93
C ARG A 66 -3.66 5.82 0.77
N LEU A 67 -4.43 6.28 -0.21
CA LEU A 67 -3.95 7.17 -1.26
C LEU A 67 -4.38 8.61 -0.96
N VAL A 68 -3.41 9.50 -0.79
CA VAL A 68 -3.62 10.92 -0.51
C VAL A 68 -3.27 11.72 -1.75
N ARG A 69 -4.21 12.53 -2.26
CA ARG A 69 -3.95 13.47 -3.36
C ARG A 69 -3.08 14.61 -2.86
N THR A 70 -1.93 14.84 -3.48
CA THR A 70 -0.96 15.86 -3.03
C THR A 70 -1.48 17.29 -3.15
N GLN A 71 -2.28 17.55 -4.18
CA GLN A 71 -2.83 18.88 -4.47
C GLN A 71 -3.83 19.37 -3.41
N THR A 72 -4.63 18.46 -2.86
CA THR A 72 -5.73 18.78 -1.94
C THR A 72 -5.50 18.26 -0.52
N GLY A 73 -4.60 17.29 -0.34
CA GLY A 73 -4.46 16.53 0.90
C GLY A 73 -5.61 15.57 1.17
N GLU A 74 -6.54 15.41 0.23
CA GLU A 74 -7.69 14.53 0.37
C GLU A 74 -7.29 13.06 0.25
N THR A 75 -7.87 12.22 1.11
CA THR A 75 -7.78 10.77 0.95
C THR A 75 -8.78 10.32 -0.11
N VAL A 76 -8.29 9.90 -1.27
CA VAL A 76 -9.14 9.52 -2.42
C VAL A 76 -9.44 8.02 -2.47
N ALA A 77 -8.66 7.21 -1.73
CA ALA A 77 -8.94 5.80 -1.53
C ALA A 77 -8.32 5.34 -0.20
N ALA A 78 -9.02 4.50 0.55
CA ALA A 78 -8.49 3.86 1.74
C ALA A 78 -9.18 2.52 2.00
N PHE A 79 -8.41 1.51 2.39
CA PHE A 79 -8.94 0.21 2.76
C PHE A 79 -7.97 -0.51 3.71
N THR A 80 -8.51 -1.50 4.42
CA THR A 80 -7.74 -2.43 5.24
C THR A 80 -7.75 -3.81 4.57
N TRP A 81 -6.70 -4.59 4.85
CA TRP A 81 -6.57 -5.95 4.35
C TRP A 81 -5.97 -6.84 5.44
N SER A 82 -6.38 -8.10 5.46
CA SER A 82 -5.85 -9.11 6.37
C SER A 82 -5.49 -10.37 5.60
N ASN A 83 -4.33 -10.94 5.92
CA ASN A 83 -3.87 -12.20 5.36
C ASN A 83 -4.77 -13.33 5.89
N PRO A 84 -5.28 -14.22 5.02
CA PRO A 84 -6.07 -15.35 5.49
C PRO A 84 -5.25 -16.24 6.43
N VAL A 85 -5.90 -16.67 7.51
CA VAL A 85 -5.35 -17.57 8.52
C VAL A 85 -6.04 -18.92 8.35
N SER A 86 -5.31 -20.03 8.48
CA SER A 86 -5.97 -21.34 8.53
C SER A 86 -6.90 -21.43 9.76
N SER A 87 -7.93 -22.28 9.73
CA SER A 87 -8.92 -22.46 10.81
C SER A 87 -8.35 -22.99 12.15
N GLY A 88 -7.03 -22.95 12.33
CA GLY A 88 -6.31 -23.35 13.53
C GLY A 88 -5.05 -22.49 13.71
N VAL A 89 -4.59 -22.47 14.96
CA VAL A 89 -3.42 -21.78 15.54
C VAL A 89 -2.50 -21.09 14.51
N PRO A 90 -2.40 -19.74 14.55
CA PRO A 90 -1.56 -19.01 13.62
C PRO A 90 -0.06 -19.30 13.85
N GLY A 91 0.67 -19.54 12.76
CA GLY A 91 2.08 -19.95 12.74
C GLY A 91 2.31 -21.45 12.46
N THR A 92 1.26 -22.26 12.33
CA THR A 92 1.39 -23.67 11.92
C THR A 92 1.79 -23.82 10.44
N PRO A 93 2.31 -24.98 10.01
CA PRO A 93 2.55 -25.24 8.58
C PRO A 93 1.29 -25.07 7.72
N ALA A 94 0.12 -25.47 8.24
CA ALA A 94 -1.17 -25.25 7.59
C ALA A 94 -1.48 -23.75 7.42
N ASP A 95 -1.21 -22.94 8.44
CA ASP A 95 -1.36 -21.49 8.35
C ASP A 95 -0.46 -20.89 7.25
N LYS A 96 0.81 -21.33 7.17
CA LYS A 96 1.74 -20.88 6.12
C LYS A 96 1.29 -21.26 4.70
N THR A 97 0.53 -22.34 4.53
CA THR A 97 0.00 -22.74 3.21
C THR A 97 -1.19 -21.91 2.76
N VAL A 98 -1.97 -21.36 3.70
CA VAL A 98 -3.14 -20.52 3.40
C VAL A 98 -2.74 -19.07 3.18
N ARG A 99 -1.66 -18.62 3.84
CA ARG A 99 -1.19 -17.25 3.75
C ARG A 99 -0.70 -16.89 2.35
N LYS A 100 -1.16 -15.74 1.86
CA LYS A 100 -0.76 -15.19 0.57
C LYS A 100 0.69 -14.70 0.62
N LYS A 101 1.43 -14.95 -0.45
CA LYS A 101 2.80 -14.44 -0.63
C LYS A 101 2.78 -12.93 -0.88
N LEU A 102 3.86 -12.26 -0.53
CA LEU A 102 3.97 -10.79 -0.62
C LEU A 102 3.59 -10.23 -2.01
N THR A 103 4.03 -10.89 -3.08
CA THR A 103 3.72 -10.49 -4.47
C THR A 103 2.24 -10.62 -4.80
N ASP A 104 1.59 -11.69 -4.33
CA ASP A 104 0.18 -11.92 -4.57
C ASP A 104 -0.68 -10.93 -3.78
N VAL A 105 -0.28 -10.64 -2.53
CA VAL A 105 -0.88 -9.57 -1.73
C VAL A 105 -0.73 -8.22 -2.42
N ALA A 106 0.48 -7.85 -2.85
CA ALA A 106 0.70 -6.56 -3.51
C ALA A 106 -0.17 -6.38 -4.76
N ARG A 107 -0.28 -7.43 -5.59
CA ARG A 107 -1.13 -7.42 -6.79
C ARG A 107 -2.60 -7.21 -6.44
N GLU A 108 -3.12 -7.93 -5.45
CA GLU A 108 -4.50 -7.80 -4.98
C GLU A 108 -4.80 -6.41 -4.42
N LEU A 109 -3.91 -5.86 -3.60
CA LEU A 109 -4.08 -4.51 -3.04
C LEU A 109 -4.01 -3.43 -4.11
N VAL A 110 -3.14 -3.56 -5.11
CA VAL A 110 -3.09 -2.63 -6.24
C VAL A 110 -4.37 -2.71 -7.07
N GLN A 111 -4.87 -3.92 -7.36
CA GLN A 111 -6.15 -4.08 -8.06
C GLN A 111 -7.31 -3.44 -7.27
N THR A 112 -7.36 -3.68 -5.96
CA THR A 112 -8.36 -3.08 -5.07
C THR A 112 -8.26 -1.56 -5.07
N LEU A 113 -7.03 -1.03 -5.00
CA LEU A 113 -6.76 0.40 -5.04
C LEU A 113 -7.29 1.02 -6.34
N LEU A 114 -6.94 0.45 -7.49
CA LEU A 114 -7.35 0.98 -8.79
C LEU A 114 -8.87 0.91 -9.02
N GLN A 115 -9.56 -0.03 -8.38
CA GLN A 115 -11.03 -0.10 -8.38
C GLN A 115 -11.68 0.91 -7.41
N THR A 116 -10.97 1.30 -6.37
CA THR A 116 -11.48 2.22 -5.32
C THR A 116 -11.26 3.68 -5.68
N VAL A 117 -10.21 4.00 -6.44
CA VAL A 117 -9.94 5.39 -6.85
C VAL A 117 -11.08 5.90 -7.74
N PRO A 118 -11.71 7.03 -7.40
CA PRO A 118 -12.74 7.64 -8.23
C PRO A 118 -12.19 7.91 -9.63
N LYS A 119 -12.89 7.42 -10.66
CA LYS A 119 -12.58 7.80 -12.03
C LYS A 119 -12.78 9.31 -12.17
N PRO A 120 -11.89 10.03 -12.87
CA PRO A 120 -12.15 11.42 -13.20
C PRO A 120 -13.50 11.49 -13.94
N PRO A 121 -14.31 12.54 -13.68
CA PRO A 121 -15.55 12.74 -14.43
C PRO A 121 -15.22 12.72 -15.92
N ALA A 122 -16.01 11.99 -16.71
CA ALA A 122 -15.90 12.03 -18.16
C ALA A 122 -16.04 13.49 -18.61
N ALA A 123 -15.04 13.96 -19.36
CA ALA A 123 -15.01 15.32 -19.93
C ALA A 123 -16.11 15.49 -20.99
#